data_AF-A0A7J4KDU0-F1
#
_entry.id   AF-A0A7J4KDU0-F1
#
_cell.length_a   1.000
_cell.length_b   1.000
_cell.length_c   1.000
_cell.angle_alpha   90.00
_cell.angle_beta   90.00
_cell.angle_gamma   90.00
#
_symmetry.space_group_name_H-M   'P 1'
#
loop_
_entity.id
_entity.type
_entity.pdbx_description
1 polymer ?
#
loop_
_entity_poly.entity_id
_entity_poly.type
_entity_poly.pdbx_seq_one_letter_code
_entity_poly.pdbx_strand_id
1 'polypeptide(L)'
;MISAFIILFIRGSPALLLPLIPVMLFFLSSGLMIGLIARSFRELSFISIFFSTYVTAYLFFPSIFANIHVISLISPLTLMVNNLQGDGFTAGQYLFSTSLFFVTSAVLFYAGVTNFREERLFSHEPLTSKIIQFISSGISRAHPWASLFSLAMLTVPFVFMVQMMLLVLLFNLPMPLSLVLLLVAAAGVEEVAKSLGLYTIATRFTGFLTWKALAAGSVMTALGFLVAEKLLLLVTLSQIAESVFGTVLFSSLGLLYIPFLIHLVGIMITGTALKLRGPAAYLPGIMLATLVHCACNLYLIRGWIW
;
A
#
# COMPACT_ATOMS: atom_id res chain seq x y z
N MET A 1 17.26 -21.90 -10.24
CA MET A 1 18.37 -22.84 -10.51
C MET A 1 19.69 -22.34 -9.91
N ILE A 2 20.13 -21.10 -10.21
CA ILE A 2 21.37 -20.53 -9.66
C ILE A 2 21.34 -20.42 -8.12
N SER A 3 20.25 -19.89 -7.54
CA SER A 3 20.14 -19.71 -6.07
C SER A 3 20.18 -21.03 -5.30
N ALA A 4 19.56 -22.09 -5.84
CA ALA A 4 19.60 -23.42 -5.25
C ALA A 4 21.01 -24.03 -5.32
N PHE A 5 21.73 -23.82 -6.42
CA PHE A 5 23.12 -24.24 -6.55
C PHE A 5 24.03 -23.52 -5.55
N ILE A 6 23.87 -22.21 -5.36
CA ILE A 6 24.64 -21.43 -4.37
C ILE A 6 24.38 -21.97 -2.95
N ILE A 7 23.14 -22.26 -2.59
CA ILE A 7 22.80 -22.82 -1.27
C ILE A 7 23.48 -24.17 -1.04
N LEU A 8 23.46 -25.05 -2.05
CA LEU A 8 24.18 -26.32 -1.98
C LEU A 8 25.70 -26.12 -1.84
N PHE A 9 26.26 -25.16 -2.57
CA PHE A 9 27.69 -24.83 -2.53
C PHE A 9 28.13 -24.32 -1.16
N ILE A 10 27.35 -23.42 -0.54
CA ILE A 10 27.64 -22.88 0.80
C ILE A 10 27.17 -23.81 1.93
N ARG A 11 26.62 -25.00 1.61
CA ARG A 11 25.98 -25.92 2.57
C ARG A 11 24.91 -25.24 3.43
N GLY A 12 24.21 -24.27 2.85
CA GLY A 12 23.18 -23.49 3.53
C GLY A 12 21.86 -24.26 3.68
N SER A 13 21.03 -23.84 4.63
CA SER A 13 19.69 -24.41 4.78
C SER A 13 18.80 -24.05 3.58
N PRO A 14 17.98 -24.97 3.04
CA PRO A 14 16.97 -24.64 2.03
C PRO A 14 15.99 -23.55 2.49
N ALA A 15 15.85 -23.33 3.80
CA ALA A 15 15.06 -22.25 4.37
C ALA A 15 15.46 -20.85 3.87
N LEU A 16 16.70 -20.68 3.37
CA LEU A 16 17.18 -19.46 2.71
C LEU A 16 16.34 -19.04 1.50
N LEU A 17 15.66 -19.97 0.82
CA LEU A 17 14.82 -19.66 -0.33
C LEU A 17 13.43 -19.16 0.07
N LEU A 18 12.95 -19.48 1.27
CA LEU A 18 11.58 -19.19 1.68
C LEU A 18 11.23 -17.70 1.61
N PRO A 19 12.08 -16.76 2.09
CA PRO A 19 11.80 -15.33 1.99
C PRO A 19 11.86 -14.80 0.55
N LEU A 20 12.55 -15.49 -0.37
CA LEU A 20 12.67 -15.08 -1.76
C LEU A 20 11.43 -15.39 -2.60
N ILE A 21 10.69 -16.46 -2.27
CA ILE A 21 9.46 -16.85 -3.00
C ILE A 21 8.46 -15.69 -3.16
N PRO A 22 8.00 -15.04 -2.08
CA PRO A 22 7.05 -13.93 -2.19
C PRO A 22 7.64 -12.73 -2.92
N VAL A 23 8.94 -12.46 -2.78
CA VAL A 23 9.64 -11.40 -3.51
C VAL A 23 9.61 -11.69 -5.03
N MET A 24 9.91 -12.93 -5.43
CA MET A 24 9.86 -13.35 -6.84
C MET A 24 8.44 -13.21 -7.42
N LEU A 25 7.40 -13.62 -6.67
CA LEU A 25 6.01 -13.45 -7.09
C LEU A 25 5.64 -11.98 -7.25
N PHE A 26 6.16 -11.10 -6.39
CA PHE A 26 5.90 -9.67 -6.45
C PHE A 26 6.56 -9.03 -7.66
N PHE A 27 7.82 -9.38 -7.95
CA PHE A 27 8.49 -8.94 -9.17
C PHE A 27 7.78 -9.46 -10.43
N LEU A 28 7.34 -10.73 -10.44
CA LEU A 28 6.66 -11.32 -11.58
C LEU A 28 5.29 -10.67 -11.85
N SER A 29 4.47 -10.51 -10.83
CA SER A 29 3.15 -9.85 -10.93
C SER A 29 3.26 -8.37 -11.28
N SER A 30 4.27 -7.68 -10.74
CA SER A 30 4.56 -6.30 -11.11
C SER A 30 5.06 -6.19 -12.55
N GLY A 31 5.93 -7.11 -13.00
CA GLY A 31 6.39 -7.18 -14.38
C GLY A 31 5.24 -7.35 -15.37
N LEU A 32 4.28 -8.23 -15.06
CA LEU A 32 3.04 -8.37 -15.83
C LEU A 32 2.29 -7.04 -15.91
N MET A 33 2.07 -6.37 -14.78
CA MET A 33 1.36 -5.10 -14.74
C MET A 33 2.09 -3.97 -15.49
N ILE A 34 3.41 -3.88 -15.33
CA ILE A 34 4.25 -2.90 -16.04
C ILE A 34 4.18 -3.14 -17.55
N GLY A 35 4.23 -4.39 -17.99
CA GLY A 35 4.05 -4.78 -19.39
C GLY A 35 2.68 -4.39 -19.94
N LEU A 36 1.63 -4.53 -19.12
CA LEU A 36 0.26 -4.17 -19.50
C LEU A 36 0.04 -2.66 -19.57
N ILE A 37 0.68 -1.86 -18.70
CA ILE A 37 0.45 -0.41 -18.65
C ILE A 37 1.39 0.39 -19.56
N ALA A 38 2.57 -0.13 -19.90
CA ALA A 38 3.50 0.58 -20.77
C ALA A 38 2.95 0.67 -22.20
N ARG A 39 3.09 1.84 -22.84
CA ARG A 39 2.69 2.03 -24.24
C ARG A 39 3.84 1.95 -25.25
N SER A 40 5.08 1.90 -24.76
CA SER A 40 6.29 1.82 -25.58
C SER A 40 7.42 1.14 -24.82
N PHE A 41 8.43 0.67 -25.55
CA PHE A 41 9.65 0.10 -24.96
C PHE A 41 10.36 1.06 -23.99
N ARG A 42 10.34 2.37 -24.30
CA ARG A 42 10.94 3.41 -23.45
C ARG A 42 10.22 3.50 -22.11
N GLU A 43 8.90 3.48 -22.12
CA GLU A 43 8.10 3.53 -20.88
C GLU A 43 8.21 2.24 -20.09
N LEU A 44 8.17 1.09 -20.77
CA LEU A 44 8.39 -0.21 -20.14
C LEU A 44 9.72 -0.22 -19.37
N SER A 45 10.80 0.18 -20.05
CA SER A 45 12.13 0.25 -19.45
C SER A 45 12.19 1.25 -18.30
N PHE A 46 11.64 2.46 -18.48
CA PHE A 46 11.64 3.49 -17.44
C PHE A 46 10.87 3.04 -16.19
N ILE A 47 9.64 2.55 -16.36
CA ILE A 47 8.80 2.09 -15.25
C ILE A 47 9.43 0.88 -14.57
N SER A 48 9.99 -0.06 -15.33
CA SER A 48 10.67 -1.24 -14.79
C SER A 48 11.90 -0.88 -13.97
N ILE A 49 12.73 0.07 -14.44
CA ILE A 49 13.92 0.53 -13.70
C ILE A 49 13.49 1.29 -12.44
N PHE A 50 12.52 2.19 -12.54
CA PHE A 50 12.01 2.92 -11.39
C PHE A 50 11.43 1.98 -10.32
N PHE A 51 10.57 1.05 -10.75
CA PHE A 51 9.96 0.05 -9.86
C PHE A 51 11.02 -0.84 -9.21
N SER A 52 11.93 -1.42 -10.00
CA SER A 52 12.98 -2.29 -9.45
C SER A 52 13.89 -1.55 -8.48
N THR A 53 14.22 -0.27 -8.74
CA THR A 53 14.99 0.56 -7.81
C THR A 53 14.23 0.74 -6.49
N TYR A 54 12.95 1.08 -6.54
CA TYR A 54 12.11 1.26 -5.35
C TYR A 54 11.99 -0.03 -4.52
N VAL A 55 11.71 -1.16 -5.17
CA VAL A 55 11.58 -2.45 -4.47
C VAL A 55 12.92 -2.92 -3.92
N THR A 56 14.02 -2.69 -4.66
CA THR A 56 15.37 -2.98 -4.15
C THR A 56 15.66 -2.14 -2.90
N ALA A 57 15.30 -0.85 -2.88
CA ALA A 57 15.43 -0.04 -1.69
C ALA A 57 14.61 -0.61 -0.51
N TYR A 58 13.36 -1.04 -0.76
CA TYR A 58 12.52 -1.69 0.26
C TYR A 58 13.15 -2.97 0.82
N LEU A 59 13.77 -3.77 -0.04
CA LEU A 59 14.37 -5.05 0.37
C LEU A 59 15.68 -4.85 1.11
N PHE A 60 16.55 -3.96 0.65
CA PHE A 60 17.90 -3.83 1.23
C PHE A 60 17.97 -2.85 2.39
N PHE A 61 17.27 -1.72 2.31
CA PHE A 61 17.45 -0.66 3.30
C PHE A 61 17.05 -1.07 4.73
N PRO A 62 15.89 -1.72 4.98
CA PRO A 62 15.58 -2.24 6.32
C PRO A 62 16.58 -3.32 6.77
N SER A 63 17.08 -4.15 5.85
CA SER A 63 17.96 -5.27 6.17
C SER A 63 19.35 -4.86 6.67
N ILE A 64 19.78 -3.62 6.41
CA ILE A 64 21.02 -3.06 6.98
C ILE A 64 20.95 -3.01 8.52
N PHE A 65 19.74 -2.88 9.07
CA PHE A 65 19.50 -2.84 10.51
C PHE A 65 19.23 -4.23 11.12
N ALA A 66 19.52 -5.31 10.39
CA ALA A 66 19.41 -6.67 10.91
C ALA A 66 20.16 -6.79 12.24
N ASN A 67 19.54 -7.43 13.23
CA ASN A 67 20.06 -7.60 14.60
C ASN A 67 20.29 -6.30 15.40
N ILE A 68 19.93 -5.14 14.85
CA ILE A 68 19.99 -3.84 15.55
C ILE A 68 18.58 -3.39 15.94
N HIS A 69 17.63 -3.50 15.01
CA HIS A 69 16.28 -2.97 15.22
C HIS A 69 15.20 -3.89 14.63
N VAL A 70 14.06 -3.97 15.31
CA VAL A 70 12.90 -4.78 14.88
C VAL A 70 12.31 -4.33 13.54
N ILE A 71 12.52 -3.06 13.19
CA ILE A 71 12.17 -2.44 11.90
C ILE A 71 12.81 -3.20 10.73
N SER A 72 13.97 -3.84 10.93
CA SER A 72 14.61 -4.64 9.88
C SER A 72 13.71 -5.77 9.37
N LEU A 73 12.85 -6.33 10.22
CA LEU A 73 11.90 -7.40 9.84
C LEU A 73 10.86 -6.96 8.80
N ILE A 74 10.75 -5.66 8.49
CA ILE A 74 9.93 -5.17 7.36
C ILE A 74 10.42 -5.79 6.05
N SER A 75 11.72 -6.05 5.91
CA SER A 75 12.27 -6.71 4.73
C SER A 75 12.36 -8.23 4.90
N PRO A 76 11.85 -9.03 3.92
CA PRO A 76 12.15 -10.46 3.83
C PRO A 76 13.64 -10.79 3.78
N LEU A 77 14.51 -9.89 3.30
CA LEU A 77 15.95 -10.15 3.22
C LEU A 77 16.59 -10.22 4.60
N THR A 78 16.02 -9.58 5.61
CA THR A 78 16.47 -9.68 7.00
C THR A 78 16.40 -11.13 7.49
N LEU A 79 15.36 -11.89 7.09
CA LEU A 79 15.25 -13.31 7.43
C LEU A 79 16.37 -14.15 6.78
N MET A 80 16.81 -13.77 5.58
CA MET A 80 17.95 -14.41 4.94
C MET A 80 19.25 -14.09 5.69
N VAL A 81 19.45 -12.83 6.06
CA VAL A 81 20.61 -12.40 6.84
C VAL A 81 20.68 -13.17 8.16
N ASN A 82 19.58 -13.26 8.90
CA ASN A 82 19.51 -14.01 10.17
C ASN A 82 19.80 -15.50 9.96
N ASN A 83 19.30 -16.11 8.87
CA ASN A 83 19.59 -17.51 8.56
C ASN A 83 21.08 -17.73 8.22
N LEU A 84 21.70 -16.81 7.47
CA LEU A 84 23.14 -16.86 7.14
C LEU A 84 24.03 -16.66 8.38
N GLN A 85 23.59 -15.90 9.37
CA GLN A 85 24.31 -15.67 10.62
C GLN A 85 24.12 -16.81 11.65
N GLY A 86 23.20 -17.74 11.39
CA GLY A 86 22.93 -18.88 12.26
C GLY A 86 21.79 -18.67 13.26
N ASP A 87 21.18 -17.48 13.31
CA ASP A 87 20.07 -17.14 14.21
C ASP A 87 18.74 -17.78 13.75
N GLY A 88 18.61 -18.02 12.45
CA GLY A 88 17.38 -18.52 11.84
C GLY A 88 16.23 -17.50 11.89
N PHE A 89 14.99 -17.97 11.76
CA PHE A 89 13.81 -17.13 11.91
C PHE A 89 12.59 -17.96 12.34
N THR A 90 11.65 -17.32 13.02
CA THR A 90 10.39 -17.94 13.46
C THR A 90 9.30 -17.86 12.38
N ALA A 91 8.25 -18.68 12.51
CA ALA A 91 7.08 -18.59 11.63
C ALA A 91 6.38 -17.22 11.69
N GLY A 92 6.37 -16.58 12.87
CA GLY A 92 5.79 -15.24 13.04
C GLY A 92 6.59 -14.17 12.28
N GLN A 93 7.92 -14.21 12.37
CA GLN A 93 8.79 -13.33 11.59
C GLN A 93 8.63 -13.56 10.08
N TYR A 94 8.54 -14.83 9.66
CA TYR A 94 8.27 -15.17 8.26
C TYR A 94 6.97 -14.57 7.76
N LEU A 95 5.86 -14.79 8.47
CA LEU A 95 4.56 -14.24 8.10
C LEU A 95 4.60 -12.72 8.07
N PHE A 96 5.18 -12.08 9.09
CA PHE A 96 5.29 -10.64 9.17
C PHE A 96 6.03 -10.04 7.97
N SER A 97 7.24 -10.52 7.66
CA SER A 97 8.06 -9.97 6.58
C SER A 97 7.50 -10.26 5.18
N THR A 98 6.75 -11.36 5.01
CA THR A 98 6.35 -11.84 3.67
C THR A 98 4.89 -11.63 3.31
N SER A 99 4.00 -11.42 4.27
CA SER A 99 2.55 -11.34 4.02
C SER A 99 2.18 -10.25 3.01
N LEU A 100 2.78 -9.07 3.13
CA LEU A 100 2.49 -7.97 2.21
C LEU A 100 2.91 -8.30 0.78
N PHE A 101 4.05 -8.96 0.58
CA PHE A 101 4.49 -9.39 -0.74
C PHE A 101 3.54 -10.44 -1.34
N PHE A 102 3.08 -11.42 -0.56
CA PHE A 102 2.09 -12.40 -1.05
C PHE A 102 0.77 -11.74 -1.43
N VAL A 103 0.21 -10.92 -0.53
CA VAL A 103 -1.10 -10.29 -0.74
C VAL A 103 -1.03 -9.32 -1.93
N THR A 104 -0.04 -8.44 -1.99
CA THR A 104 0.10 -7.51 -3.13
C THR A 104 0.37 -8.23 -4.43
N SER A 105 1.16 -9.31 -4.45
CA SER A 105 1.35 -10.14 -5.65
C SER A 105 0.04 -10.75 -6.14
N ALA A 106 -0.78 -11.28 -5.23
CA ALA A 106 -2.07 -11.85 -5.58
C ALA A 106 -3.01 -10.79 -6.18
N VAL A 107 -3.05 -9.59 -5.60
CA VAL A 107 -3.83 -8.46 -6.14
C VAL A 107 -3.32 -8.04 -7.53
N LEU A 108 -2.01 -7.90 -7.72
CA LEU A 108 -1.42 -7.53 -9.00
C LEU A 108 -1.65 -8.60 -10.07
N PHE A 109 -1.54 -9.90 -9.73
CA PHE A 109 -1.87 -10.97 -10.67
C PHE A 109 -3.35 -10.97 -11.03
N TYR A 110 -4.24 -10.84 -10.05
CA TYR A 110 -5.67 -10.74 -10.31
C TYR A 110 -5.99 -9.55 -11.24
N ALA A 111 -5.45 -8.36 -10.93
CA ALA A 111 -5.59 -7.18 -11.76
C ALA A 111 -4.99 -7.40 -13.16
N GLY A 112 -3.81 -8.02 -13.26
CA GLY A 112 -3.14 -8.30 -14.52
C GLY A 112 -3.96 -9.24 -15.41
N VAL A 113 -4.38 -10.39 -14.87
CA VAL A 113 -5.17 -11.40 -15.60
C VAL A 113 -6.53 -10.85 -16.02
N THR A 114 -7.23 -10.16 -15.13
CA THR A 114 -8.55 -9.57 -15.46
C THR A 114 -8.49 -8.47 -16.51
N ASN A 115 -7.36 -7.77 -16.60
CA ASN A 115 -7.15 -6.71 -17.57
C ASN A 115 -6.35 -7.15 -18.80
N PHE A 116 -5.95 -8.42 -18.90
CA PHE A 116 -5.19 -8.98 -20.01
C PHE A 116 -6.09 -9.14 -21.25
N ARG A 117 -6.12 -8.10 -22.09
CA ARG A 117 -6.88 -8.10 -23.34
C ARG A 117 -6.08 -7.47 -24.46
N GLU A 118 -6.26 -7.97 -25.69
CA GLU A 118 -5.52 -7.51 -26.87
C GLU A 118 -5.71 -6.02 -27.13
N GLU A 119 -6.94 -5.50 -26.97
CA GLU A 119 -7.24 -4.09 -27.26
C GLU A 119 -6.47 -3.14 -26.34
N ARG A 120 -6.13 -3.60 -25.12
CA ARG A 120 -5.39 -2.81 -24.12
C ARG A 120 -3.89 -2.94 -24.25
N LEU A 121 -3.41 -4.08 -24.74
CA LEU A 121 -1.98 -4.28 -25.03
C LEU A 121 -1.50 -3.31 -26.11
N PHE A 122 -2.35 -3.05 -27.12
CA PHE A 122 -2.01 -2.17 -28.24
C PHE A 122 -2.55 -0.73 -28.12
N SER A 123 -3.11 -0.35 -26.97
CA SER A 123 -3.61 1.02 -26.77
C SER A 123 -2.46 2.01 -26.55
N HIS A 124 -2.53 3.20 -27.17
CA HIS A 124 -1.56 4.29 -27.01
C HIS A 124 -1.96 5.34 -25.95
N GLU A 125 -2.92 5.00 -25.09
CA GLU A 125 -3.38 5.85 -23.98
C GLU A 125 -2.21 6.21 -23.03
N PRO A 126 -2.19 7.42 -22.45
CA PRO A 126 -1.19 7.78 -21.46
C PRO A 126 -1.31 6.93 -20.19
N LEU A 127 -0.19 6.74 -19.49
CA LEU A 127 -0.08 5.88 -18.30
C LEU A 127 -1.19 6.13 -17.26
N THR A 128 -1.46 7.39 -16.94
CA THR A 128 -2.50 7.77 -15.97
C THR A 128 -3.90 7.36 -16.42
N SER A 129 -4.23 7.57 -17.70
CA SER A 129 -5.50 7.12 -18.30
C SER A 129 -5.64 5.60 -18.20
N LYS A 130 -4.55 4.87 -18.48
CA LYS A 130 -4.52 3.40 -18.48
C LYS A 130 -4.68 2.83 -17.06
N ILE A 131 -4.02 3.43 -16.07
CA ILE A 131 -4.23 3.07 -14.65
C ILE A 131 -5.69 3.27 -14.25
N ILE A 132 -6.30 4.41 -14.59
CA ILE A 132 -7.72 4.68 -14.28
C ILE A 132 -8.63 3.67 -15.00
N GLN A 133 -8.31 3.26 -16.23
CA GLN A 133 -9.07 2.23 -16.95
C GLN A 133 -8.95 0.84 -16.30
N PHE A 134 -7.79 0.51 -15.75
CA PHE A 134 -7.59 -0.73 -15.01
C PHE A 134 -8.41 -0.73 -13.72
N ILE A 135 -8.46 0.41 -13.02
CA ILE A 135 -9.31 0.57 -11.85
C ILE A 135 -10.79 0.51 -12.26
N SER A 136 -11.17 1.15 -13.36
CA SER A 136 -12.56 1.20 -13.80
C SER A 136 -13.11 -0.17 -14.23
N SER A 137 -12.25 -1.08 -14.69
CA SER A 137 -12.66 -2.46 -15.00
C SER A 137 -13.07 -3.26 -13.75
N GLY A 138 -12.51 -2.92 -12.58
CA GLY A 138 -12.90 -3.49 -11.29
C GLY A 138 -14.19 -2.89 -10.71
N ILE A 139 -14.72 -1.82 -11.28
CA ILE A 139 -15.93 -1.14 -10.81
C ILE A 139 -17.15 -1.59 -11.63
N SER A 140 -17.97 -2.46 -11.03
CA SER A 140 -19.22 -2.91 -11.62
C SER A 140 -20.31 -1.86 -11.46
N ARG A 141 -21.03 -1.54 -12.55
CA ARG A 141 -22.21 -0.65 -12.51
C ARG A 141 -23.38 -1.28 -11.76
N ALA A 142 -23.48 -2.61 -11.75
CA ALA A 142 -24.55 -3.33 -11.04
C ALA A 142 -24.30 -3.36 -9.53
N HIS A 143 -23.03 -3.40 -9.11
CA HIS A 143 -22.64 -3.52 -7.70
C HIS A 143 -21.55 -2.48 -7.33
N PRO A 144 -21.82 -1.17 -7.51
CA PRO A 144 -20.83 -0.10 -7.35
C PRO A 144 -20.28 -0.01 -5.92
N TRP A 145 -21.12 -0.25 -4.93
CA TRP A 145 -20.81 -0.19 -3.50
C TRP A 145 -19.86 -1.31 -3.08
N ALA A 146 -20.15 -2.54 -3.54
CA ALA A 146 -19.28 -3.68 -3.31
C ALA A 146 -17.94 -3.48 -4.02
N SER A 147 -17.94 -2.97 -5.25
CA SER A 147 -16.70 -2.65 -5.98
C SER A 147 -15.84 -1.61 -5.26
N LEU A 148 -16.43 -0.53 -4.73
CA LEU A 148 -15.68 0.49 -3.98
C LEU A 148 -15.12 -0.07 -2.67
N PHE A 149 -15.90 -0.87 -1.94
CA PHE A 149 -15.43 -1.57 -0.75
C PHE A 149 -14.24 -2.49 -1.07
N SER A 150 -14.37 -3.33 -2.09
CA SER A 150 -13.31 -4.27 -2.49
C SER A 150 -12.08 -3.53 -2.99
N LEU A 151 -12.24 -2.49 -3.81
CA LEU A 151 -11.12 -1.69 -4.31
C LEU A 151 -10.35 -1.04 -3.15
N ALA A 152 -11.07 -0.43 -2.20
CA ALA A 152 -10.49 0.12 -0.98
C ALA A 152 -9.68 -0.94 -0.22
N MET A 153 -10.33 -2.07 0.10
CA MET A 153 -9.73 -3.17 0.85
C MET A 153 -8.46 -3.72 0.17
N LEU A 154 -8.48 -3.91 -1.14
CA LEU A 154 -7.36 -4.44 -1.92
C LEU A 154 -6.21 -3.44 -2.12
N THR A 155 -6.45 -2.13 -1.92
CA THR A 155 -5.42 -1.10 -2.04
C THR A 155 -4.60 -0.96 -0.76
N VAL A 156 -5.19 -1.25 0.41
CA VAL A 156 -4.51 -1.08 1.72
C VAL A 156 -3.18 -1.84 1.84
N PRO A 157 -3.00 -3.08 1.36
CA PRO A 157 -1.70 -3.75 1.41
C PRO A 157 -0.57 -2.97 0.72
N PHE A 158 -0.87 -2.26 -0.38
CA PHE A 158 0.11 -1.40 -1.06
C PHE A 158 0.41 -0.14 -0.26
N VAL A 159 -0.63 0.49 0.31
CA VAL A 159 -0.49 1.63 1.24
C VAL A 159 0.42 1.24 2.38
N PHE A 160 0.19 0.07 2.98
CA PHE A 160 0.95 -0.42 4.11
C PHE A 160 2.41 -0.71 3.73
N MET A 161 2.69 -1.28 2.55
CA MET A 161 4.07 -1.38 2.05
C MET A 161 4.74 -0.01 1.96
N VAL A 162 4.08 0.99 1.38
CA VAL A 162 4.65 2.35 1.30
C VAL A 162 4.87 2.95 2.69
N GLN A 163 3.92 2.78 3.62
CA GLN A 163 4.04 3.26 5.00
C GLN A 163 5.18 2.59 5.77
N MET A 164 5.38 1.29 5.60
CA MET A 164 6.51 0.59 6.19
C MET A 164 7.84 1.11 5.64
N MET A 165 7.91 1.43 4.34
CA MET A 165 9.09 2.09 3.77
C MET A 165 9.31 3.48 4.35
N LEU A 166 8.25 4.29 4.48
CA LEU A 166 8.31 5.62 5.07
C LEU A 166 8.79 5.55 6.52
N LEU A 167 8.33 4.55 7.29
CA LEU A 167 8.80 4.30 8.65
C LEU A 167 10.31 4.06 8.66
N VAL A 168 10.83 3.17 7.80
CA VAL A 168 12.27 2.87 7.71
C VAL A 168 13.08 4.10 7.27
N LEU A 169 12.54 4.95 6.39
CA LEU A 169 13.23 6.14 5.93
C LEU A 169 13.26 7.25 6.98
N LEU A 170 12.18 7.41 7.75
CA LEU A 170 11.98 8.55 8.63
C LEU A 170 12.37 8.28 10.09
N PHE A 171 12.48 7.02 10.55
CA PHE A 171 12.80 6.72 11.96
C PHE A 171 14.18 7.24 12.39
N ASN A 172 15.11 7.45 11.44
CA ASN A 172 16.45 7.96 11.70
C ASN A 172 16.49 9.49 11.95
N LEU A 173 15.37 10.20 11.79
CA LEU A 173 15.27 11.64 12.06
C LEU A 173 15.00 11.92 13.55
N PRO A 174 15.44 13.08 14.08
CA PRO A 174 15.17 13.44 15.47
C PRO A 174 13.66 13.62 15.74
N MET A 175 13.22 13.21 16.92
CA MET A 175 11.87 13.51 17.41
C MET A 175 11.75 14.99 17.81
N PRO A 176 10.60 15.66 17.58
CA PRO A 176 9.33 15.15 17.03
C PRO A 176 9.23 15.20 15.49
N LEU A 177 10.25 15.69 14.79
CA LEU A 177 10.22 15.88 13.34
C LEU A 177 9.92 14.58 12.58
N SER A 178 10.56 13.47 12.97
CA SER A 178 10.31 12.15 12.42
C SER A 178 8.82 11.78 12.44
N LEU A 179 8.18 11.91 13.60
CA LEU A 179 6.77 11.58 13.80
C LEU A 179 5.85 12.47 12.95
N VAL A 180 6.09 13.78 12.91
CA VAL A 180 5.28 14.70 12.11
C VAL A 180 5.39 14.37 10.62
N LEU A 181 6.61 14.16 10.11
CA LEU A 181 6.83 13.80 8.70
C LEU A 181 6.20 12.46 8.36
N LEU A 182 6.32 11.47 9.26
CA LEU A 182 5.71 10.16 9.07
C LEU A 182 4.19 10.25 9.01
N LEU A 183 3.55 10.99 9.93
CA LEU A 183 2.10 11.18 9.95
C LEU A 183 1.61 11.88 8.68
N VAL A 184 2.30 12.93 8.24
CA VAL A 184 1.93 13.68 7.03
C VAL A 184 2.09 12.82 5.78
N ALA A 185 3.21 12.11 5.65
CA ALA A 185 3.45 11.24 4.50
C ALA A 185 2.49 10.05 4.48
N ALA A 186 2.26 9.38 5.62
CA ALA A 186 1.35 8.26 5.74
C ALA A 186 -0.10 8.65 5.44
N ALA A 187 -0.59 9.76 6.00
CA ALA A 187 -1.92 10.29 5.71
C ALA A 187 -2.06 10.66 4.23
N GLY A 188 -1.03 11.26 3.64
CA GLY A 188 -1.03 11.61 2.21
C GLY A 188 -1.16 10.37 1.30
N VAL A 189 -0.40 9.31 1.58
CA VAL A 189 -0.48 8.05 0.85
C VAL A 189 -1.88 7.42 1.01
N GLU A 190 -2.44 7.43 2.21
CA GLU A 190 -3.79 6.94 2.47
C GLU A 190 -4.87 7.72 1.74
N GLU A 191 -4.83 9.07 1.75
CA GLU A 191 -5.83 9.88 1.05
C GLU A 191 -5.78 9.70 -0.47
N VAL A 192 -4.56 9.56 -1.02
CA VAL A 192 -4.40 9.23 -2.45
C VAL A 192 -5.04 7.88 -2.76
N ALA A 193 -4.75 6.84 -1.97
CA ALA A 193 -5.29 5.51 -2.19
C ALA A 193 -6.82 5.45 -2.03
N LYS A 194 -7.37 6.06 -0.98
CA LYS A 194 -8.82 6.13 -0.71
C LYS A 194 -9.59 6.82 -1.82
N SER A 195 -9.00 7.84 -2.44
CA SER A 195 -9.69 8.67 -3.42
C SER A 195 -9.74 8.06 -4.83
N LEU A 196 -8.91 7.05 -5.15
CA LEU A 196 -8.82 6.44 -6.48
C LEU A 196 -10.17 5.93 -7.02
N GLY A 197 -10.96 5.25 -6.19
CA GLY A 197 -12.26 4.70 -6.59
C GLY A 197 -13.26 5.79 -6.96
N LEU A 198 -13.40 6.81 -6.11
CA LEU A 198 -14.29 7.94 -6.37
C LEU A 198 -13.81 8.79 -7.55
N TYR A 199 -12.50 9.00 -7.69
CA TYR A 199 -11.93 9.70 -8.84
C TYR A 199 -12.25 8.96 -10.15
N THR A 200 -12.15 7.63 -10.14
CA THR A 200 -12.51 6.79 -11.29
C THR A 200 -14.00 6.90 -11.61
N ILE A 201 -14.86 6.88 -10.60
CA ILE A 201 -16.30 7.12 -10.79
C ILE A 201 -16.56 8.50 -11.41
N ALA A 202 -15.95 9.55 -10.84
CA ALA A 202 -16.14 10.92 -11.29
C ALA A 202 -15.73 11.14 -12.75
N THR A 203 -14.68 10.46 -13.21
CA THR A 203 -14.08 10.67 -14.53
C THR A 203 -14.54 9.68 -15.60
N ARG A 204 -14.93 8.46 -15.24
CA ARG A 204 -15.31 7.39 -16.19
C ARG A 204 -16.79 7.04 -16.19
N PHE A 205 -17.53 7.41 -15.15
CA PHE A 205 -18.95 7.12 -15.01
C PHE A 205 -19.74 8.43 -14.97
N THR A 206 -19.88 9.06 -16.14
CA THR A 206 -20.56 10.35 -16.29
C THR A 206 -21.96 10.32 -15.66
N GLY A 207 -22.27 11.32 -14.84
CA GLY A 207 -23.55 11.44 -14.14
C GLY A 207 -23.73 10.52 -12.91
N PHE A 208 -22.81 9.59 -12.64
CA PHE A 208 -22.96 8.62 -11.55
C PHE A 208 -22.72 9.24 -10.16
N LEU A 209 -21.83 10.24 -10.06
CA LEU A 209 -21.45 10.87 -8.79
C LEU A 209 -22.53 11.86 -8.27
N THR A 210 -23.69 11.34 -7.89
CA THR A 210 -24.73 12.09 -7.15
C THR A 210 -24.32 12.31 -5.68
N TRP A 211 -25.02 13.18 -4.93
CA TRP A 211 -24.73 13.35 -3.49
C TRP A 211 -24.99 12.05 -2.69
N LYS A 212 -26.04 11.31 -3.05
CA LYS A 212 -26.32 9.99 -2.47
C LYS A 212 -25.21 8.99 -2.79
N ALA A 213 -24.74 8.98 -4.05
CA ALA A 213 -23.65 8.10 -4.47
C ALA A 213 -22.31 8.46 -3.81
N LEU A 214 -22.04 9.75 -3.62
CA LEU A 214 -20.88 10.22 -2.86
C LEU A 214 -20.95 9.72 -1.42
N ALA A 215 -22.07 9.93 -0.71
CA ALA A 215 -22.21 9.49 0.68
C ALA A 215 -22.08 7.96 0.81
N ALA A 216 -22.81 7.19 0.00
CA ALA A 216 -22.74 5.73 0.01
C ALA A 216 -21.35 5.22 -0.37
N GLY A 217 -20.75 5.78 -1.43
CA GLY A 217 -19.40 5.42 -1.86
C GLY A 217 -18.35 5.72 -0.80
N SER A 218 -18.42 6.87 -0.14
CA SER A 218 -17.51 7.23 0.96
C SER A 218 -17.61 6.28 2.13
N VAL A 219 -18.83 5.89 2.54
CA VAL A 219 -19.04 4.89 3.60
C VAL A 219 -18.43 3.56 3.22
N MET A 220 -18.69 3.06 2.00
CA MET A 220 -18.20 1.74 1.57
C MET A 220 -16.67 1.71 1.41
N THR A 221 -16.08 2.78 0.87
CA THR A 221 -14.62 2.92 0.79
C THR A 221 -14.01 2.99 2.20
N ALA A 222 -14.61 3.77 3.12
CA ALA A 222 -14.13 3.86 4.51
C ALA A 222 -14.22 2.51 5.25
N LEU A 223 -15.30 1.75 5.05
CA LEU A 223 -15.44 0.40 5.58
C LEU A 223 -14.38 -0.55 5.00
N GLY A 224 -14.12 -0.48 3.69
CA GLY A 224 -13.10 -1.31 3.03
C GLY A 224 -11.70 -1.03 3.59
N PHE A 225 -11.36 0.24 3.80
CA PHE A 225 -10.11 0.65 4.45
C PHE A 225 -10.02 0.14 5.89
N LEU A 226 -11.05 0.38 6.70
CA LEU A 226 -11.10 -0.07 8.09
C LEU A 226 -10.90 -1.58 8.22
N VAL A 227 -11.62 -2.37 7.41
CA VAL A 227 -11.55 -3.83 7.46
C VAL A 227 -10.14 -4.30 7.09
N ALA A 228 -9.57 -3.80 5.99
CA ALA A 228 -8.23 -4.21 5.58
C ALA A 228 -7.15 -3.76 6.57
N GLU A 229 -7.25 -2.54 7.10
CA GLU A 229 -6.35 -2.05 8.13
C GLU A 229 -6.37 -3.00 9.32
N LYS A 230 -7.54 -3.29 9.89
CA LYS A 230 -7.66 -4.17 11.07
C LYS A 230 -7.14 -5.59 10.80
N LEU A 231 -7.38 -6.15 9.62
CA LEU A 231 -6.83 -7.46 9.24
C LEU A 231 -5.30 -7.46 9.19
N LEU A 232 -4.69 -6.42 8.60
CA LEU A 232 -3.23 -6.28 8.55
C LEU A 232 -2.64 -5.99 9.94
N LEU A 233 -3.37 -5.28 10.80
CA LEU A 233 -2.96 -5.06 12.18
C LEU A 233 -2.83 -6.39 12.93
N LEU A 234 -3.75 -7.34 12.75
CA LEU A 234 -3.65 -8.66 13.40
C LEU A 234 -2.36 -9.40 13.04
N VAL A 235 -1.87 -9.25 11.80
CA VAL A 235 -0.63 -9.89 11.32
C VAL A 235 0.61 -9.17 11.85
N THR A 236 0.53 -7.86 12.06
CA THR A 236 1.68 -6.97 12.29
C THR A 236 1.90 -6.60 13.75
N LEU A 237 0.86 -6.75 14.58
CA LEU A 237 0.85 -6.39 16.00
C LEU A 237 1.97 -7.07 16.78
N SER A 238 2.13 -8.38 16.62
CA SER A 238 3.05 -9.15 17.46
C SER A 238 4.53 -8.78 17.31
N GLN A 239 4.91 -8.14 16.19
CA GLN A 239 6.32 -7.86 15.89
C GLN A 239 6.69 -6.39 16.10
N ILE A 240 5.76 -5.44 15.97
CA ILE A 240 6.07 -3.99 16.01
C ILE A 240 5.31 -3.25 17.13
N ALA A 241 4.33 -3.87 17.79
CA ALA A 241 3.51 -3.20 18.81
C ALA A 241 4.31 -2.64 20.00
N GLU A 242 5.47 -3.21 20.32
CA GLU A 242 6.32 -2.70 21.41
C GLU A 242 7.09 -1.42 21.04
N SER A 243 7.12 -1.03 19.76
CA SER A 243 7.75 0.22 19.34
C SER A 243 6.82 1.42 19.52
N VAL A 244 7.37 2.61 19.80
CA VAL A 244 6.62 3.88 19.88
C VAL A 244 5.90 4.16 18.55
N PHE A 245 6.56 3.94 17.42
CA PHE A 245 5.96 4.09 16.10
C PHE A 245 4.83 3.09 15.86
N GLY A 246 5.01 1.84 16.27
CA GLY A 246 3.95 0.82 16.22
C GLY A 246 2.76 1.19 17.10
N THR A 247 3.01 1.64 18.32
CA THR A 247 1.93 2.06 19.22
C THR A 247 1.17 3.25 18.64
N VAL A 248 1.85 4.25 18.08
CA VAL A 248 1.21 5.41 17.46
C VAL A 248 0.40 5.01 16.22
N LEU A 249 0.99 4.24 15.31
CA LEU A 249 0.32 3.78 14.09
C LEU A 249 -0.85 2.84 14.40
N PHE A 250 -0.80 2.10 15.50
CA PHE A 250 -1.72 0.99 15.80
C PHE A 250 -2.55 1.16 17.08
N SER A 251 -2.49 2.32 17.75
CA SER A 251 -3.20 2.64 19.01
C SER A 251 -4.73 2.54 18.92
N SER A 252 -5.29 2.46 17.72
CA SER A 252 -6.74 2.48 17.45
C SER A 252 -7.44 1.12 17.55
N LEU A 253 -6.81 0.09 18.11
CA LEU A 253 -7.34 -1.29 18.12
C LEU A 253 -8.70 -1.43 18.82
N GLY A 254 -8.96 -0.64 19.87
CA GLY A 254 -10.24 -0.67 20.60
C GLY A 254 -11.34 0.26 20.06
N LEU A 255 -11.02 1.17 19.15
CA LEU A 255 -11.91 2.28 18.76
C LEU A 255 -12.18 2.24 17.25
N LEU A 256 -12.97 1.27 16.78
CA LEU A 256 -13.29 1.10 15.36
C LEU A 256 -13.93 2.35 14.72
N TYR A 257 -14.65 3.14 15.50
CA TYR A 257 -15.33 4.33 15.01
C TYR A 257 -14.36 5.47 14.67
N ILE A 258 -13.19 5.56 15.31
CA ILE A 258 -12.26 6.67 15.09
C ILE A 258 -11.58 6.57 13.70
N PRO A 259 -10.88 5.47 13.35
CA PRO A 259 -10.32 5.31 12.01
C PRO A 259 -11.41 5.39 10.94
N PHE A 260 -12.59 4.80 11.20
CA PHE A 260 -13.73 4.89 10.28
C PHE A 260 -14.11 6.34 9.97
N LEU A 261 -14.29 7.18 10.99
CA LEU A 261 -14.67 8.59 10.80
C LEU A 261 -13.57 9.38 10.08
N ILE A 262 -12.31 9.16 10.43
CA ILE A 262 -11.18 9.80 9.76
C ILE A 262 -11.16 9.43 8.27
N HIS A 263 -11.31 8.15 7.95
CA HIS A 263 -11.40 7.70 6.57
C HIS A 263 -12.59 8.31 5.84
N LEU A 264 -13.78 8.25 6.45
CA LEU A 264 -15.01 8.80 5.88
C LEU A 264 -14.88 10.29 5.57
N VAL A 265 -14.35 11.08 6.51
CA VAL A 265 -14.19 12.53 6.35
C VAL A 265 -13.22 12.85 5.21
N GLY A 266 -12.06 12.20 5.14
CA GLY A 266 -11.09 12.43 4.06
C GLY A 266 -11.66 12.14 2.66
N ILE A 267 -12.42 11.04 2.54
CA ILE A 267 -13.09 10.67 1.29
C ILE A 267 -14.19 11.67 0.94
N MET A 268 -14.99 12.12 1.92
CA MET A 268 -16.04 13.11 1.72
C MET A 268 -15.48 14.47 1.29
N ILE A 269 -14.35 14.91 1.85
CA ILE A 269 -13.66 16.14 1.45
C ILE A 269 -13.26 16.05 -0.03
N THR A 270 -12.52 15.00 -0.40
CA THR A 270 -12.02 14.84 -1.78
C THR A 270 -13.16 14.63 -2.78
N GLY A 271 -14.16 13.82 -2.43
CA GLY A 271 -15.32 13.57 -3.27
C GLY A 271 -16.24 14.78 -3.44
N THR A 272 -16.36 15.63 -2.42
CA THR A 272 -17.10 16.91 -2.53
C THR A 272 -16.37 17.88 -3.45
N ALA A 273 -15.05 17.99 -3.33
CA ALA A 273 -14.23 18.81 -4.23
C ALA A 273 -14.39 18.36 -5.69
N LEU A 274 -14.29 17.05 -5.94
CA LEU A 274 -14.52 16.46 -7.27
C LEU A 274 -15.93 16.72 -7.81
N LYS A 275 -16.94 16.58 -6.97
CA LYS A 275 -18.34 16.77 -7.38
C LYS A 275 -18.66 18.23 -7.75
N LEU A 276 -18.09 19.19 -7.03
CA LEU A 276 -18.38 20.62 -7.21
C LEU A 276 -17.56 21.26 -8.33
N ARG A 277 -16.30 20.85 -8.49
CA ARG A 277 -15.32 21.54 -9.36
C ARG A 277 -14.62 20.60 -10.34
N GLY A 278 -15.02 19.34 -10.40
CA GLY A 278 -14.47 18.35 -11.31
C GLY A 278 -13.01 17.96 -11.01
N PRO A 279 -12.31 17.35 -11.98
CA PRO A 279 -10.95 16.83 -11.80
C PRO A 279 -9.91 17.88 -11.40
N ALA A 280 -10.12 19.16 -11.77
CA ALA A 280 -9.21 20.25 -11.41
C ALA A 280 -9.13 20.49 -9.90
N ALA A 281 -10.17 20.14 -9.14
CA ALA A 281 -10.19 20.26 -7.69
C ALA A 281 -9.73 18.98 -6.96
N TYR A 282 -9.29 17.95 -7.68
CA TYR A 282 -8.84 16.70 -7.09
C TYR A 282 -7.63 16.89 -6.18
N LEU A 283 -6.58 17.54 -6.69
CA LEU A 283 -5.33 17.75 -5.94
C LEU A 283 -5.55 18.64 -4.70
N PRO A 284 -6.21 19.81 -4.79
CA PRO A 284 -6.57 20.60 -3.59
C PRO A 284 -7.44 19.82 -2.61
N GLY A 285 -8.37 18.98 -3.11
CA GLY A 285 -9.23 18.13 -2.29
C GLY A 285 -8.43 17.12 -1.46
N ILE A 286 -7.50 16.40 -2.09
CA ILE A 286 -6.59 15.49 -1.40
C ILE A 286 -5.72 16.23 -0.39
N MET A 287 -5.15 17.38 -0.76
CA MET A 287 -4.32 18.17 0.16
C MET A 287 -5.11 18.56 1.42
N LEU A 288 -6.35 19.02 1.27
CA LEU A 288 -7.22 19.35 2.40
C LEU A 288 -7.59 18.11 3.22
N ALA A 289 -7.92 16.99 2.57
CA ALA A 289 -8.21 15.72 3.24
C ALA A 289 -7.01 15.25 4.08
N THR A 290 -5.79 15.33 3.52
CA THR A 290 -4.56 14.96 4.20
C THR A 290 -4.33 15.84 5.42
N LEU A 291 -4.52 17.17 5.31
CA LEU A 291 -4.38 18.08 6.44
C LEU A 291 -5.37 17.76 7.57
N VAL A 292 -6.64 17.51 7.23
CA VAL A 292 -7.67 17.15 8.21
C VAL A 292 -7.34 15.81 8.88
N HIS A 293 -6.94 14.80 8.09
CA HIS A 293 -6.50 13.52 8.60
C HIS A 293 -5.31 13.66 9.55
N CYS A 294 -4.28 14.42 9.16
CA CYS A 294 -3.12 14.70 10.01
C CYS A 294 -3.52 15.37 11.32
N ALA A 295 -4.41 16.36 11.27
CA ALA A 295 -4.90 17.06 12.45
C ALA A 295 -5.64 16.11 13.41
N CYS A 296 -6.46 15.20 12.87
CA CYS A 296 -7.11 14.15 13.65
C CYS A 296 -6.09 13.21 14.30
N ASN A 297 -5.10 12.73 13.55
CA ASN A 297 -4.06 11.83 14.08
C ASN A 297 -3.26 12.53 15.18
N LEU A 298 -2.81 13.76 14.95
CA LEU A 298 -2.09 14.56 15.96
C LEU A 298 -2.94 14.79 17.22
N TYR A 299 -4.24 15.03 17.08
CA TYR A 299 -5.14 15.19 18.22
C TYR A 299 -5.23 13.90 19.06
N LEU A 300 -5.31 12.74 18.44
CA LEU A 300 -5.32 11.45 19.14
C LEU A 300 -4.01 11.18 19.89
N ILE A 301 -2.89 11.60 19.31
CA ILE A 301 -1.54 11.37 19.85
C ILE A 301 -1.13 12.49 20.84
N ARG A 302 -1.94 13.54 21.06
CA ARG A 302 -1.60 14.64 21.99
C ARG A 302 -1.24 14.18 23.40
N GLY A 303 -1.74 13.03 23.85
CA GLY A 303 -1.35 12.43 25.13
C GLY A 303 0.07 11.85 25.19
N TRP A 304 0.79 11.77 24.07
CA TRP A 304 2.16 11.23 23.95
C TRP A 304 3.23 12.30 23.68
N ILE A 305 2.82 13.54 23.39
CA ILE A 305 3.73 14.65 23.01
C ILE A 305 4.14 15.48 24.25
N TRP A 306 3.58 15.18 25.43
CA TRP A 306 3.85 15.85 26.71
C TRP A 306 4.21 14.84 27.79
#